data_AF-A0A5J4PN94-F1
#
_entry.id   AF-A0A5J4PN94-F1
#
_cell.length_a   1.000
_cell.length_b   1.000
_cell.length_c   1.000
_cell.angle_alpha   90.00
_cell.angle_beta   90.00
_cell.angle_gamma   90.00
#
_symmetry.space_group_name_H-M   'P 1'
#
loop_
_entity.id
_entity.type
_entity.pdbx_description
1 polymer ?
#
loop_
_entity_poly.entity_id
_entity_poly.type
_entity_poly.pdbx_seq_one_letter_code
_entity_poly.pdbx_strand_id
1 'polypeptide(L)'
;MNMEKLLEKYFDGRTTCEEEKKLRKFFSHNTSIPEHLQVYRPLFAYLDEEARRNKTVNPKRKAATVKSTMLYMLGGVAAGLLLILGIAGMSRYWNEHQDNYVFIDGQQYTDIDLVRQQAQSALNEVRVSREEIFMVLFAE
;
A
#
# COMPACT_ATOMS: atom_id res chain seq x y z
N MET A 1 -45.67 -17.27 -22.97
CA MET A 1 -44.58 -17.84 -23.79
C MET A 1 -44.62 -19.35 -23.64
N ASN A 2 -44.66 -20.09 -24.76
CA ASN A 2 -44.73 -21.56 -24.76
C ASN A 2 -43.37 -22.16 -24.40
N MET A 3 -43.39 -23.39 -23.89
CA MET A 3 -42.17 -24.09 -23.48
C MET A 3 -41.26 -24.41 -24.68
N GLU A 4 -41.80 -24.74 -25.86
CA GLU A 4 -40.96 -24.98 -27.04
C GLU A 4 -40.19 -23.72 -27.44
N LYS A 5 -40.88 -22.58 -27.52
CA LYS A 5 -40.25 -21.28 -27.87
C LYS A 5 -39.20 -20.85 -26.85
N LEU A 6 -39.41 -21.17 -25.57
CA LEU A 6 -38.44 -20.89 -24.51
C LEU A 6 -37.20 -21.77 -24.66
N LEU A 7 -37.37 -23.03 -25.05
CA LEU A 7 -36.28 -23.97 -25.28
C LEU A 7 -35.48 -23.62 -26.55
N GLU A 8 -36.15 -23.21 -27.62
CA GLU A 8 -35.50 -22.68 -28.82
C GLU A 8 -34.63 -21.46 -28.49
N LYS A 9 -35.19 -20.50 -27.74
CA LYS A 9 -34.44 -19.32 -27.24
C LYS A 9 -33.24 -19.70 -26.37
N TYR A 10 -33.32 -20.81 -25.64
CA TYR A 10 -32.21 -21.34 -24.84
C TYR A 10 -31.09 -21.88 -25.73
N PHE A 11 -31.44 -22.63 -26.78
CA PHE A 11 -30.47 -23.08 -27.79
C PHE A 11 -29.84 -21.93 -28.56
N ASP A 12 -30.58 -20.85 -28.79
CA ASP A 12 -30.07 -19.60 -29.37
C ASP A 12 -29.19 -18.78 -28.39
N GLY A 13 -29.10 -19.17 -27.12
CA GLY A 13 -28.32 -18.47 -26.10
C GLY A 13 -28.88 -17.09 -25.72
N ARG A 14 -30.16 -16.84 -25.96
CA ARG A 14 -30.82 -15.54 -25.69
C ARG A 14 -31.62 -15.52 -24.39
N THR A 15 -31.63 -16.61 -23.63
CA THR A 15 -32.39 -16.72 -22.39
C THR A 15 -31.83 -15.88 -21.25
N THR A 16 -32.73 -15.42 -20.39
CA THR A 16 -32.41 -14.77 -19.11
C THR A 16 -32.29 -15.80 -17.98
N CYS A 17 -31.68 -15.42 -16.85
CA CYS A 17 -31.52 -16.31 -15.70
C CYS A 17 -32.87 -16.86 -15.15
N GLU A 18 -33.91 -16.03 -15.13
CA GLU A 18 -35.24 -16.43 -14.66
C GLU A 18 -35.91 -17.44 -15.61
N GLU A 19 -35.71 -17.26 -16.92
CA GLU A 19 -36.16 -18.17 -17.96
C GLU A 19 -35.48 -19.53 -17.88
N GLU A 20 -34.16 -19.56 -17.68
CA GLU A 20 -33.40 -20.81 -17.48
C GLU A 20 -33.80 -21.53 -16.19
N LYS A 21 -34.08 -20.79 -15.12
CA LYS A 21 -34.59 -21.35 -13.87
C LYS A 21 -35.96 -22.01 -14.09
N LYS A 22 -36.80 -21.44 -14.95
CA LYS A 22 -38.08 -22.03 -15.34
C LYS A 22 -37.87 -23.32 -16.15
N LEU A 23 -36.95 -23.33 -17.11
CA LEU A 23 -36.57 -24.53 -17.88
C LEU A 23 -36.09 -25.65 -16.95
N ARG A 24 -35.15 -25.35 -16.05
CA ARG A 24 -34.62 -26.32 -15.08
C ARG A 24 -35.73 -26.92 -14.22
N LYS A 25 -36.64 -26.09 -13.69
CA LYS A 25 -37.79 -26.56 -12.90
C LYS A 25 -38.75 -27.43 -13.73
N PHE A 26 -39.00 -27.05 -14.98
CA PHE A 26 -39.90 -27.80 -15.86
C PHE A 26 -39.37 -29.21 -16.14
N PHE A 27 -38.08 -29.35 -16.46
CA PHE A 27 -37.46 -30.64 -16.74
C PHE A 27 -37.09 -31.45 -15.49
N SER A 28 -37.08 -30.83 -14.30
CA SER A 28 -36.81 -31.53 -13.04
C SER A 28 -38.04 -32.22 -12.45
N HIS A 29 -39.26 -31.73 -12.70
CA HIS A 29 -40.48 -32.30 -12.16
C HIS A 29 -40.98 -33.46 -13.05
N ASN A 30 -41.41 -34.57 -12.45
CA ASN A 30 -42.01 -35.74 -13.12
C ASN A 30 -43.44 -35.45 -13.64
N THR A 31 -43.68 -34.25 -14.16
CA THR A 31 -44.97 -33.90 -14.77
C THR A 31 -44.97 -34.39 -16.22
N SER A 32 -46.16 -34.63 -16.79
CA SER A 32 -46.35 -35.01 -18.20
C SER A 32 -45.63 -34.03 -19.14
N ILE A 33 -44.44 -34.41 -19.62
CA ILE A 33 -43.66 -33.67 -20.60
C ILE A 33 -44.05 -34.21 -21.99
N PRO A 34 -44.40 -33.34 -22.96
CA PRO A 34 -44.65 -33.75 -24.34
C PRO A 34 -43.52 -34.63 -24.90
N GLU A 35 -43.84 -35.68 -25.64
CA GLU A 35 -42.90 -36.70 -26.13
C GLU A 35 -41.66 -36.09 -26.83
N HIS A 36 -41.87 -35.06 -27.66
CA HIS A 36 -40.79 -34.37 -28.36
C HIS A 36 -39.83 -33.57 -27.46
N LEU A 37 -40.24 -33.21 -26.24
CA LEU A 37 -39.40 -32.51 -25.27
C LEU A 37 -38.68 -33.46 -24.31
N GLN A 38 -39.12 -34.72 -24.20
CA GLN A 38 -38.53 -35.69 -23.28
C GLN A 38 -37.05 -35.96 -23.57
N VAL A 39 -36.64 -35.86 -24.85
CA VAL A 39 -35.26 -36.05 -25.31
C VAL A 39 -34.28 -35.09 -24.61
N TYR A 40 -34.73 -33.91 -24.18
CA TYR A 40 -33.89 -32.90 -23.53
C TYR A 40 -33.78 -33.05 -22.02
N ARG A 41 -34.57 -33.94 -21.41
CA ARG A 41 -34.52 -34.23 -19.97
C ARG A 41 -33.12 -34.59 -19.45
N PRO A 42 -32.35 -35.52 -20.08
CA PRO A 42 -31.00 -35.86 -19.61
C PRO A 42 -30.04 -34.67 -19.60
N LEU A 43 -30.17 -33.72 -20.54
CA LEU A 43 -29.35 -32.52 -20.59
C LEU A 43 -29.51 -31.70 -19.30
N PHE A 44 -30.74 -31.39 -18.92
CA PHE A 44 -31.00 -30.60 -17.71
C PHE A 44 -30.69 -31.36 -16.42
N ALA A 45 -30.84 -32.70 -16.42
CA ALA A 45 -30.45 -33.53 -15.29
C ALA A 45 -28.94 -33.47 -15.03
N TYR A 46 -28.12 -33.63 -16.08
CA TYR A 46 -26.67 -33.53 -15.99
C TYR A 46 -26.22 -32.14 -15.50
N LEU A 47 -26.79 -31.08 -16.06
CA LEU A 47 -26.47 -29.70 -15.67
C LEU A 47 -26.84 -29.38 -14.21
N ASP A 48 -27.88 -30.00 -13.67
CA ASP A 48 -28.23 -29.86 -12.26
C ASP A 48 -27.25 -30.62 -11.36
N GLU A 49 -26.82 -31.82 -11.77
CA GLU A 49 -25.82 -32.60 -11.04
C GLU A 49 -24.46 -31.87 -10.99
N GLU A 50 -23.98 -31.38 -12.13
CA GLU A 50 -22.75 -30.58 -12.21
C GLU A 50 -22.84 -29.29 -11.38
N ALA A 51 -24.00 -28.63 -11.37
CA ALA A 51 -24.20 -27.47 -10.51
C ALA A 51 -24.13 -27.83 -9.01
N ARG A 52 -24.62 -29.00 -8.62
CA ARG A 52 -24.53 -29.50 -7.23
C ARG A 52 -23.09 -29.86 -6.86
N ARG A 53 -22.36 -30.56 -7.74
CA ARG A 53 -20.94 -30.92 -7.56
C ARG A 53 -20.05 -29.67 -7.45
N ASN A 54 -20.27 -28.67 -8.30
CA ASN A 54 -19.50 -27.42 -8.22
C ASN A 54 -19.77 -26.61 -6.94
N LYS A 55 -20.99 -26.67 -6.41
CA LYS A 55 -21.32 -26.04 -5.11
C LYS A 55 -20.63 -26.72 -3.94
N THR A 56 -20.48 -28.05 -3.96
CA THR A 56 -19.79 -28.79 -2.89
C THR A 56 -18.27 -28.64 -2.96
N VAL A 57 -17.69 -28.38 -4.13
CA VAL A 57 -16.25 -28.09 -4.28
C VAL A 57 -15.88 -26.65 -3.89
N ASN A 58 -16.83 -25.70 -3.89
CA ASN A 58 -16.57 -24.29 -3.51
C ASN A 58 -17.55 -23.71 -2.47
N PRO A 59 -17.68 -24.27 -1.25
CA PRO A 59 -18.54 -23.66 -0.23
C PRO A 59 -17.91 -22.44 0.47
N LYS A 60 -16.64 -22.10 0.22
CA LYS A 60 -15.93 -21.06 1.01
C LYS A 60 -14.87 -20.29 0.21
N ARG A 61 -15.26 -19.42 -0.73
CA ARG A 61 -14.31 -18.42 -1.27
C ARG A 61 -14.74 -16.95 -1.16
N LYS A 62 -15.98 -16.67 -0.76
CA LYS A 62 -16.46 -15.26 -0.68
C LYS A 62 -16.42 -14.62 0.71
N ALA A 63 -16.17 -15.38 1.78
CA ALA A 63 -16.14 -14.84 3.16
C ALA A 63 -14.72 -14.65 3.74
N ALA A 64 -13.68 -15.19 3.10
CA ALA A 64 -12.31 -15.15 3.62
C ALA A 64 -11.49 -13.95 3.12
N THR A 65 -11.86 -13.33 2.00
CA THR A 65 -11.11 -12.23 1.40
C THR A 65 -11.27 -10.91 2.16
N VAL A 66 -12.43 -10.62 2.75
CA VAL A 66 -12.67 -9.35 3.46
C VAL A 66 -11.92 -9.26 4.80
N LYS A 67 -11.72 -10.39 5.49
CA LYS A 67 -10.99 -10.42 6.78
C LYS A 67 -9.51 -10.12 6.62
N SER A 68 -8.92 -10.51 5.48
CA SER A 68 -7.51 -10.30 5.17
C SER A 68 -7.21 -8.83 4.88
N THR A 69 -8.02 -8.17 4.05
CA THR A 69 -7.82 -6.75 3.69
C THR A 69 -7.94 -5.83 4.91
N MET A 70 -8.84 -6.14 5.85
CA MET A 70 -9.00 -5.36 7.08
C MET A 70 -7.80 -5.51 8.02
N LEU A 71 -7.18 -6.69 8.08
CA LEU A 71 -5.96 -6.94 8.87
C LEU A 71 -4.76 -6.19 8.28
N TYR A 72 -4.62 -6.18 6.95
CA TYR A 72 -3.58 -5.40 6.26
C TYR A 72 -3.81 -3.88 6.40
N MET A 73 -5.07 -3.44 6.38
CA MET A 73 -5.42 -2.03 6.58
C MET A 73 -5.12 -1.57 8.02
N LEU A 74 -5.42 -2.39 9.03
CA LEU A 74 -5.04 -2.09 10.42
C LEU A 74 -3.52 -2.14 10.63
N GLY A 75 -2.84 -3.12 10.03
CA GLY A 75 -1.38 -3.25 10.11
C GLY A 75 -0.64 -2.08 9.46
N GLY A 76 -1.17 -1.53 8.36
CA GLY A 76 -0.59 -0.38 7.68
C GLY A 76 -0.56 0.89 8.54
N VAL A 77 -1.60 1.13 9.36
CA VAL A 77 -1.66 2.29 10.28
C VAL A 77 -0.59 2.17 11.36
N ALA A 78 -0.42 0.99 11.96
CA ALA A 78 0.61 0.76 12.96
C ALA A 78 2.03 0.91 12.38
N ALA A 79 2.28 0.35 11.18
CA ALA A 79 3.55 0.50 10.49
C ALA A 79 3.86 1.96 10.13
N GLY A 80 2.86 2.73 9.70
CA GLY A 80 2.99 4.17 9.43
C GLY A 80 3.39 4.97 10.67
N LEU A 81 2.75 4.69 11.81
CA LEU A 81 3.11 5.34 13.08
C LEU A 81 4.54 4.99 13.52
N LEU A 82 4.95 3.73 13.39
CA LEU A 82 6.31 3.30 13.70
C LEU A 82 7.35 3.96 12.79
N LEU A 83 7.07 4.13 11.49
CA LEU A 83 7.97 4.85 10.58
C LEU A 83 8.10 6.32 10.96
N ILE A 84 7.00 7.00 11.28
CA ILE A 84 7.04 8.41 11.69
C ILE A 84 7.84 8.57 12.99
N LEU A 85 7.57 7.71 13.99
CA LEU A 85 8.31 7.72 15.26
C LEU A 85 9.79 7.34 15.08
N GLY A 86 10.09 6.37 14.22
CA GLY A 86 11.46 5.96 13.92
C GLY A 86 12.24 7.07 13.24
N ILE A 87 11.68 7.73 12.22
CA ILE A 87 12.32 8.84 11.51
C ILE A 87 12.48 10.05 12.44
N ALA A 88 11.45 10.40 13.22
CA ALA A 88 11.52 11.53 14.16
C ALA A 88 12.47 11.28 15.34
N GLY A 89 12.56 10.05 15.85
CA GLY A 89 13.49 9.67 16.89
C GLY A 89 14.94 9.67 16.38
N MET A 90 15.17 9.09 15.20
CA MET A 90 16.47 9.07 14.56
C MET A 90 16.95 10.48 14.19
N SER A 91 16.08 11.34 13.68
CA SER A 91 16.46 12.70 13.29
C SER A 91 16.89 13.56 14.48
N ARG A 92 16.29 13.36 15.67
CA ARG A 92 16.76 14.03 16.89
C ARG A 92 18.12 13.52 17.34
N TYR A 93 18.35 12.20 17.31
CA TYR A 93 19.64 11.61 17.69
C TYR A 93 20.80 12.10 16.79
N TRP A 94 20.54 12.28 15.50
CA TRP A 94 21.56 12.71 14.54
C TRP A 94 21.82 14.22 14.60
N ASN A 95 20.81 15.04 14.91
CA ASN A 95 20.97 16.49 15.02
C ASN A 95 21.70 16.93 16.30
N GLU A 96 21.85 16.07 17.30
CA GLU A 96 22.52 16.39 18.57
C GLU A 96 24.05 16.32 18.50
N HIS A 97 24.63 15.85 17.37
CA HIS A 97 26.08 15.61 17.25
C HIS A 97 26.81 16.57 16.28
N GLN A 98 26.22 17.72 15.93
CA GLN A 98 26.91 18.78 15.17
C GLN A 98 27.21 20.02 16.01
N ASP A 99 27.74 19.83 17.22
CA ASP A 99 28.27 20.94 18.00
C ASP A 99 29.63 21.35 17.41
N ASN A 100 29.67 22.50 16.72
CA ASN A 100 30.92 23.11 16.28
C ASN A 100 31.67 23.63 17.52
N TYR A 101 32.81 23.03 17.85
CA TYR A 101 33.64 23.42 19.00
C TYR A 101 35.06 23.80 18.58
N VAL A 102 35.73 24.59 19.41
CA VAL A 102 37.14 24.98 19.23
C VAL A 102 37.88 24.82 20.56
N PHE A 103 39.14 24.40 20.49
CA PHE A 103 40.03 24.37 21.64
C PHE A 103 40.88 25.63 21.68
N ILE A 104 40.81 26.36 22.80
CA ILE A 104 41.65 27.53 23.08
C ILE A 104 42.35 27.24 24.41
N ASP A 105 43.68 27.28 24.45
CA ASP A 105 44.51 27.02 25.65
C ASP A 105 44.19 25.70 26.38
N GLY A 106 43.81 24.66 25.62
CA GLY A 106 43.50 23.34 26.16
C GLY A 106 42.11 23.20 26.79
N GLN A 107 41.26 24.23 26.74
CA GLN A 107 39.86 24.18 27.17
C GLN A 107 38.93 24.15 25.93
N GLN A 108 37.85 23.37 26.00
CA GLN A 108 36.86 23.28 24.93
C GLN A 108 35.82 24.39 25.07
N TYR A 109 35.63 25.17 24.01
CA TYR A 109 34.60 26.20 23.93
C TYR A 109 33.58 25.86 22.84
N THR A 110 32.30 25.92 23.21
CA THR A 110 31.15 25.69 22.31
C THR A 110 30.39 26.99 21.99
N ASP A 111 30.65 28.06 22.75
CA ASP A 111 30.02 29.37 22.52
C ASP A 111 30.71 30.10 21.36
N ILE A 112 29.99 30.20 20.23
CA ILE A 112 30.48 30.77 18.98
C ILE A 112 30.81 32.27 19.13
N ASP A 113 30.05 33.01 19.94
CA ASP A 113 30.23 34.46 20.04
C ASP A 113 31.47 34.80 20.86
N LEU A 114 31.70 34.04 21.94
CA LEU A 114 32.92 34.15 22.75
C LEU A 114 34.17 33.76 21.94
N VAL A 115 34.11 32.66 21.19
CA VAL A 115 35.21 32.24 20.30
C VAL A 115 35.49 33.30 19.22
N ARG A 116 34.44 33.86 18.61
CA ARG A 116 34.58 34.89 17.58
C ARG A 116 35.22 36.16 18.14
N GLN A 117 34.79 36.59 19.32
CA GLN A 117 35.38 37.77 19.98
C GLN A 117 36.85 37.54 20.30
N GLN A 118 37.20 36.38 20.87
CA GLN A 118 38.58 36.03 21.20
C GLN A 118 39.46 35.96 19.94
N ALA A 119 38.97 35.33 18.87
CA ALA A 119 39.67 35.25 17.60
C ALA A 119 39.92 36.64 16.98
N GLN A 120 38.94 37.54 17.05
CA GLN A 120 39.08 38.92 16.57
C GLN A 120 40.10 39.70 17.41
N SER A 121 40.08 39.56 18.73
CA SER A 121 41.07 40.19 19.62
C SER A 121 42.49 39.72 19.31
N ALA A 122 42.72 38.40 19.18
CA ALA A 122 44.03 37.84 18.84
C ALA A 122 44.51 38.29 17.45
N LEU A 123 43.61 38.34 16.47
CA LEU A 123 43.93 38.87 15.13
C LEU A 123 44.32 40.34 15.17
N ASN A 124 43.64 41.15 15.99
CA ASN A 124 43.96 42.58 16.14
C ASN A 124 45.29 42.81 16.85
N GLU A 125 45.66 41.94 17.81
CA GLU A 125 46.95 42.01 18.51
C GLU A 125 48.13 41.70 17.57
N VAL A 126 47.97 40.71 16.69
CA VAL A 126 49.00 40.35 15.68
C VAL A 126 48.92 41.22 14.43
N ARG A 127 47.93 42.13 14.33
CA ARG A 127 47.73 42.95 13.15
C ARG A 127 48.83 43.99 13.02
N VAL A 128 49.79 43.71 12.16
CA VAL A 128 50.86 44.64 11.79
C VAL A 128 50.26 45.81 11.00
N SER A 129 50.64 47.04 11.36
CA SER A 129 50.21 48.23 10.64
C SER A 129 50.80 48.27 9.23
N ARG A 130 50.13 48.93 8.28
CA ARG A 130 50.62 49.02 6.89
C ARG A 130 51.98 49.71 6.86
N GLU A 131 52.18 50.65 7.77
CA GLU A 131 53.38 51.44 7.98
C GLU A 131 54.53 50.58 8.50
N GLU A 132 54.29 49.70 9.47
CA GLU A 132 55.28 48.73 9.95
C GLU A 132 55.65 47.70 8.88
N ILE A 133 54.66 47.18 8.12
CA ILE A 133 54.93 46.30 6.98
C ILE A 133 55.82 47.01 5.95
N PHE A 134 55.51 48.27 5.64
CA PHE A 134 56.27 49.07 4.67
C PHE A 134 57.69 49.36 5.18
N MET A 135 57.85 49.67 6.47
CA MET A 135 59.17 49.84 7.08
C MET A 135 59.98 48.54 7.03
N VAL A 136 59.38 47.38 7.30
CA VAL A 136 60.09 46.09 7.22
C VAL A 136 60.46 45.71 5.78
N LEU A 137 59.61 46.02 4.79
CA LEU A 137 59.86 45.67 3.38
C LEU A 137 60.83 46.62 2.65
N PHE A 138 60.95 47.87 3.09
CA PHE A 138 61.69 48.91 2.38
C PHE A 138 62.77 49.62 3.24
N ALA A 139 63.03 49.15 4.46
CA ALA A 139 64.21 49.56 5.23
C ALA A 139 65.44 48.76 4.78
N GLU A 140 65.95 49.06 3.59
CA GLU A 140 67.31 48.73 3.15
C GLU A 140 67.92 49.94 2.44
#